data_AF-A0A2T2NPF8-F1
#
_entry.id   AF-A0A2T2NPF8-F1
#
_cell.length_a   1.000
_cell.length_b   1.000
_cell.length_c   1.000
_cell.angle_alpha   90.00
_cell.angle_beta   90.00
_cell.angle_gamma   90.00
#
_symmetry.space_group_name_H-M   'P 1'
#
loop_
_entity.id
_entity.type
_entity.pdbx_description
1 polymer ?
#
loop_
_entity_poly.entity_id
_entity_poly.type
_entity_poly.pdbx_seq_one_letter_code
_entity_poly.pdbx_strand_id
1 'polypeptide(L)'
;MLQPHGPPRVPPAKIPGILWYKLGPSGLSNQSHEWTDTCIEKNPTYRPEFMTDTSADDYVMRTFALRPEIPETYLALTIPILKADMLRYLLLFDQGGIWMDLDVSCEDTPIDDWIPEHYRHNASLVVGWEFDAGWEEPFVRQFATWTIMSRPRSTHMSMVVDDIIEGLRSASLKHGVPIANLTLDMTGDVVDMTGPRRFTSGVLKSLGESLGESVSIEDIKGLREPKLVGDVLIMPGRAFASSSNKYEDKEGLTPPLVTHHYAGSWKNEFGGEQTEMDNGQS
;
A
#
# COMPACT_ATOMS: atom_id res chain seq x y z
N MET A 1 -30.19 29.10 29.54
CA MET A 1 -28.82 28.58 29.38
C MET A 1 -28.63 28.25 27.91
N LEU A 2 -27.82 29.02 27.19
CA LEU A 2 -27.49 28.76 25.79
C LEU A 2 -26.29 27.80 25.78
N GLN A 3 -26.43 26.62 25.16
CA GLN A 3 -25.30 25.73 24.92
C GLN A 3 -24.39 26.36 23.85
N PRO A 4 -23.06 26.28 24.00
CA PRO A 4 -22.16 26.76 22.95
C PRO A 4 -22.21 25.78 21.77
N HIS A 5 -22.67 26.28 20.63
CA HIS A 5 -22.53 25.58 19.35
C HIS A 5 -21.04 25.55 18.99
N GLY A 6 -20.39 24.41 19.23
CA GLY A 6 -19.09 24.11 18.63
C GLY A 6 -19.18 24.17 17.10
N PRO A 7 -18.05 24.38 16.41
CA PRO A 7 -18.04 24.39 14.94
C PRO A 7 -18.69 23.12 14.40
N PRO A 8 -19.43 23.19 13.27
CA PRO A 8 -20.05 22.02 12.68
C PRO A 8 -18.96 20.97 12.43
N ARG A 9 -19.12 19.77 13.02
CA ARG A 9 -18.25 18.63 12.73
C ARG A 9 -18.40 18.32 11.25
N VAL A 10 -17.35 18.61 10.47
CA VAL A 10 -17.23 18.12 9.10
C VAL A 10 -17.41 16.60 9.17
N PRO A 11 -18.32 15.99 8.39
CA PRO A 11 -18.44 14.54 8.34
C PRO A 11 -17.05 13.95 8.07
N PRO A 12 -16.61 12.91 8.80
CA PRO A 12 -15.32 12.29 8.51
C PRO A 12 -15.29 11.90 7.04
N ALA A 13 -14.29 12.40 6.31
CA ALA A 13 -14.15 12.14 4.88
C ALA A 13 -14.09 10.63 4.66
N LYS A 14 -14.92 10.07 3.78
CA LYS A 14 -14.85 8.65 3.42
C LYS A 14 -13.57 8.35 2.65
N ILE A 15 -13.14 7.09 2.62
CA ILE A 15 -12.12 6.64 1.66
C ILE A 15 -12.68 6.86 0.25
N PRO A 16 -11.99 7.61 -0.64
CA PRO A 16 -12.48 7.86 -1.99
C PRO A 16 -12.55 6.58 -2.84
N GLY A 17 -13.53 6.49 -3.74
CA GLY A 17 -13.67 5.37 -4.68
C GLY A 17 -12.72 5.49 -5.87
N ILE A 18 -11.40 5.49 -5.63
CA ILE A 18 -10.37 5.51 -6.68
C ILE A 18 -9.55 4.23 -6.56
N LEU A 19 -9.39 3.49 -7.66
CA LEU A 19 -8.55 2.30 -7.74
C LEU A 19 -7.26 2.68 -8.48
N TRP A 20 -6.14 2.71 -7.76
CA TRP A 20 -4.84 3.04 -8.31
C TRP A 20 -4.09 1.77 -8.71
N TYR A 21 -3.60 1.77 -9.94
CA TYR A 21 -2.72 0.74 -10.50
C TYR A 21 -1.48 1.40 -11.11
N LYS A 22 -0.34 0.70 -11.11
CA LYS A 22 0.87 1.13 -11.85
C LYS A 22 1.18 0.14 -12.95
N LEU A 23 1.35 0.66 -14.16
CA LEU A 23 1.67 -0.11 -15.35
C LEU A 23 3.18 -0.33 -15.50
N GLY A 24 3.57 -1.53 -15.92
CA GLY A 24 4.88 -1.75 -16.53
C GLY A 24 5.00 -1.05 -17.90
N PRO A 25 6.20 -1.04 -18.50
CA PRO A 25 6.42 -0.46 -19.83
C PRO A 25 5.51 -1.04 -20.93
N SER A 26 5.12 -2.31 -20.82
CA SER A 26 4.19 -2.96 -21.75
C SER A 26 2.72 -2.59 -21.58
N GLY A 27 2.37 -1.82 -20.54
CA GLY A 27 0.98 -1.56 -20.20
C GLY A 27 0.24 -2.79 -19.66
N LEU A 28 -1.08 -2.83 -19.87
CA LEU A 28 -1.93 -3.93 -19.40
C LEU A 28 -1.79 -5.16 -20.30
N SER A 29 -1.29 -6.26 -19.72
CA SER A 29 -1.40 -7.58 -20.34
C SER A 29 -2.83 -8.11 -20.28
N ASN A 30 -3.18 -9.08 -21.12
CA ASN A 30 -4.50 -9.75 -21.05
C ASN A 30 -4.75 -10.32 -19.65
N GLN A 31 -3.74 -10.91 -19.03
CA GLN A 31 -3.87 -11.52 -17.70
C GLN A 31 -4.09 -10.47 -16.61
N SER A 32 -3.33 -9.37 -16.63
CA SER A 32 -3.51 -8.24 -15.71
C SER A 32 -4.88 -7.58 -15.91
N HIS A 33 -5.37 -7.50 -17.14
CA HIS A 33 -6.71 -7.02 -17.45
C HIS A 33 -7.77 -7.92 -16.79
N GLU A 34 -7.69 -9.24 -16.99
CA GLU A 34 -8.61 -10.21 -16.35
C GLU A 34 -8.63 -10.07 -14.83
N TRP A 35 -7.47 -9.90 -14.19
CA TRP A 35 -7.39 -9.74 -12.73
C TRP A 35 -7.99 -8.41 -12.28
N THR A 36 -7.60 -7.30 -12.90
CA THR A 36 -8.10 -5.97 -12.51
C THR A 36 -9.59 -5.79 -12.79
N ASP A 37 -10.14 -6.40 -13.84
CA ASP A 37 -11.58 -6.40 -14.15
C ASP A 37 -12.43 -6.97 -13.02
N THR A 38 -11.94 -8.01 -12.33
CA THR A 38 -12.69 -8.58 -11.19
C THR A 38 -12.97 -7.55 -10.09
N CYS A 39 -12.09 -6.55 -9.94
CA CYS A 39 -12.29 -5.42 -9.03
C CYS A 39 -13.13 -4.33 -9.67
N ILE A 40 -12.83 -3.93 -10.91
CA ILE A 40 -13.46 -2.79 -11.57
C ILE A 40 -14.95 -3.06 -11.86
N GLU A 41 -15.27 -4.21 -12.44
CA GLU A 41 -16.64 -4.55 -12.84
C GLU A 41 -17.58 -4.72 -11.64
N LYS A 42 -17.07 -5.25 -10.52
CA LYS A 42 -17.84 -5.40 -9.27
C LYS A 42 -18.05 -4.08 -8.53
N ASN A 43 -17.29 -3.03 -8.87
CA ASN A 43 -17.31 -1.75 -8.18
C ASN A 43 -17.51 -0.58 -9.18
N PRO A 44 -18.65 -0.52 -9.91
CA PRO A 44 -18.84 0.39 -11.03
C PRO A 44 -18.87 1.89 -10.66
N THR A 45 -18.99 2.21 -9.36
CA THR A 45 -18.90 3.58 -8.85
C THR A 45 -17.46 4.03 -8.58
N TYR A 46 -16.50 3.11 -8.64
CA TYR A 46 -15.09 3.38 -8.42
C TYR A 46 -14.43 3.75 -9.74
N ARG A 47 -13.52 4.71 -9.69
CA ARG A 47 -12.76 5.16 -10.86
C ARG A 47 -11.40 4.45 -10.89
N PRO A 48 -11.13 3.57 -11.88
CA PRO A 48 -9.79 3.03 -12.07
C PRO A 48 -8.86 4.07 -12.68
N GLU A 49 -7.63 4.11 -12.18
CA GLU A 49 -6.54 4.98 -12.63
C GLU A 49 -5.28 4.13 -12.83
N PHE A 50 -4.79 4.08 -14.06
CA PHE A 50 -3.61 3.33 -14.45
C PHE A 50 -2.45 4.28 -14.71
N MET A 51 -1.50 4.30 -13.78
CA MET A 51 -0.33 5.17 -13.83
C MET A 51 0.78 4.54 -14.68
N THR A 52 1.17 5.21 -15.76
CA THR A 52 2.44 4.97 -16.45
C THR A 52 3.58 5.71 -15.76
N ASP A 53 4.83 5.32 -16.02
CA ASP A 53 6.00 6.02 -15.45
C ASP A 53 5.98 7.53 -15.76
N THR A 54 5.66 7.93 -17.00
CA THR A 54 5.53 9.34 -17.39
C THR A 54 4.43 10.06 -16.61
N SER A 55 3.24 9.46 -16.54
CA SER A 55 2.12 10.09 -15.82
C SER A 55 2.36 10.17 -14.31
N ALA A 56 3.09 9.21 -13.74
CA ALA A 56 3.48 9.18 -12.35
C ALA A 56 4.50 10.27 -12.03
N ASP A 57 5.53 10.43 -12.87
CA ASP A 57 6.53 11.48 -12.74
C ASP A 57 5.89 12.87 -12.80
N ASP A 58 5.03 13.10 -13.80
CA ASP A 58 4.28 14.35 -13.95
C ASP A 58 3.35 14.62 -12.75
N TYR A 59 2.68 13.58 -12.25
CA TYR A 59 1.82 13.68 -11.08
C TYR A 59 2.61 14.11 -9.86
N VAL A 60 3.69 13.40 -9.53
CA VAL A 60 4.48 13.65 -8.33
C VAL A 60 5.11 15.05 -8.39
N MET A 61 5.69 15.42 -9.54
CA MET A 61 6.29 16.74 -9.74
C MET A 61 5.28 17.88 -9.50
N ARG A 62 4.07 17.76 -10.04
CA ARG A 62 3.04 18.81 -9.92
C ARG A 62 2.41 18.86 -8.54
N THR A 63 2.01 17.71 -8.01
CA THR A 63 1.22 17.60 -6.79
C THR A 63 2.03 17.97 -5.55
N PHE A 64 3.32 17.62 -5.52
CA PHE A 64 4.19 17.81 -4.37
C PHE A 64 5.18 18.97 -4.53
N ALA A 65 4.92 19.91 -5.44
CA ALA A 65 5.81 21.06 -5.71
C ALA A 65 6.12 21.93 -4.46
N LEU A 66 5.25 21.92 -3.43
CA LEU A 66 5.46 22.64 -2.17
C LEU A 66 6.26 21.86 -1.12
N ARG A 67 6.59 20.59 -1.38
CA ARG A 67 7.44 19.71 -0.57
C ARG A 67 8.53 19.14 -1.49
N PRO A 68 9.47 19.98 -1.99
CA PRO A 68 10.36 19.67 -3.10
C PRO A 68 11.22 18.42 -2.87
N GLU A 69 11.48 18.05 -1.62
CA GLU A 69 12.18 16.81 -1.30
C GLU A 69 11.48 15.54 -1.80
N ILE A 70 10.15 15.57 -1.95
CA ILE A 70 9.36 14.45 -2.46
C ILE A 70 9.66 14.23 -3.95
N PRO A 71 9.38 15.18 -4.86
CA PRO A 71 9.68 14.99 -6.28
C PRO A 71 11.19 14.87 -6.55
N GLU A 72 12.06 15.56 -5.80
CA GLU A 72 13.51 15.39 -5.94
C GLU A 72 13.95 13.96 -5.63
N THR A 73 13.42 13.35 -4.56
CA THR A 73 13.75 11.96 -4.20
C THR A 73 13.11 10.97 -5.18
N TYR A 74 11.82 11.14 -5.46
CA TYR A 74 11.05 10.22 -6.30
C TYR A 74 11.59 10.17 -7.74
N LEU A 75 11.88 11.31 -8.35
CA LEU A 75 12.41 11.38 -9.72
C LEU A 75 13.86 10.91 -9.80
N ALA A 76 14.60 10.96 -8.69
CA ALA A 76 15.95 10.41 -8.62
C ALA A 76 15.97 8.88 -8.52
N LEU A 77 14.87 8.19 -8.19
CA LEU A 77 14.87 6.74 -8.10
C LEU A 77 15.01 6.09 -9.48
N THR A 78 16.12 5.37 -9.70
CA THR A 78 16.40 4.62 -10.92
C THR A 78 16.04 3.13 -10.80
N ILE A 79 15.86 2.62 -9.58
CA ILE A 79 15.43 1.24 -9.31
C ILE A 79 13.89 1.19 -9.37
N PRO A 80 13.29 0.52 -10.37
CA PRO A 80 11.86 0.65 -10.64
C PRO A 80 10.94 0.25 -9.48
N ILE A 81 11.26 -0.82 -8.75
CA ILE A 81 10.42 -1.29 -7.63
C ILE A 81 10.39 -0.28 -6.48
N LEU A 82 11.51 0.37 -6.15
CA LEU A 82 11.55 1.41 -5.12
C LEU A 82 10.67 2.60 -5.50
N LYS A 83 10.69 2.96 -6.79
CA LYS A 83 9.88 4.04 -7.34
C LYS A 83 8.39 3.69 -7.30
N ALA A 84 8.01 2.49 -7.73
CA ALA A 84 6.62 2.03 -7.70
C ALA A 84 6.05 1.94 -6.27
N ASP A 85 6.84 1.44 -5.31
CA ASP A 85 6.48 1.43 -3.89
C ASP A 85 6.23 2.86 -3.37
N MET A 86 7.14 3.80 -3.63
CA MET A 86 6.97 5.18 -3.20
C MET A 86 5.74 5.86 -3.85
N LEU A 87 5.49 5.60 -5.14
CA LEU A 87 4.33 6.14 -5.87
C LEU A 87 3.01 5.77 -5.19
N ARG A 88 2.86 4.50 -4.80
CA ARG A 88 1.68 4.00 -4.11
C ARG A 88 1.36 4.82 -2.87
N TYR A 89 2.33 5.04 -2.00
CA TYR A 89 2.10 5.79 -0.77
C TYR A 89 1.83 7.26 -1.04
N LEU A 90 2.45 7.86 -2.06
CA LEU A 90 2.19 9.25 -2.47
C LEU A 90 0.77 9.44 -3.00
N LEU A 91 0.26 8.54 -3.84
CA LEU A 91 -1.11 8.60 -4.35
C LEU A 91 -2.13 8.46 -3.19
N LEU A 92 -1.92 7.49 -2.31
CA LEU A 92 -2.75 7.27 -1.14
C LEU A 92 -2.68 8.43 -0.13
N PHE A 93 -1.52 9.06 0.03
CA PHE A 93 -1.40 10.25 0.87
C PHE A 93 -2.12 11.46 0.26
N ASP A 94 -2.01 11.70 -1.05
CA ASP A 94 -2.59 12.90 -1.66
C ASP A 94 -4.11 12.80 -1.84
N GLN A 95 -4.56 11.76 -2.54
CA GLN A 95 -5.97 11.59 -2.91
C GLN A 95 -6.68 10.55 -2.03
N GLY A 96 -5.94 9.70 -1.33
CA GLY A 96 -6.53 8.48 -0.76
C GLY A 96 -6.93 7.51 -1.85
N GLY A 97 -7.92 6.68 -1.55
CA GLY A 97 -8.40 5.64 -2.44
C GLY A 97 -7.83 4.29 -2.05
N ILE A 98 -7.72 3.41 -3.04
CA ILE A 98 -7.28 2.02 -2.88
C ILE A 98 -6.17 1.77 -3.88
N TRP A 99 -5.00 1.39 -3.38
CA TRP A 99 -3.96 0.85 -4.23
C TRP A 99 -4.22 -0.63 -4.45
N MET A 100 -4.01 -1.09 -5.68
CA MET A 100 -4.02 -2.51 -6.03
C MET A 100 -2.85 -2.82 -6.99
N ASP A 101 -2.10 -3.89 -6.72
CA ASP A 101 -1.15 -4.41 -7.71
C ASP A 101 -1.90 -5.01 -8.91
N LEU A 102 -1.24 -5.06 -10.07
CA LEU A 102 -1.85 -5.55 -11.31
C LEU A 102 -2.20 -7.04 -11.29
N ASP A 103 -1.58 -7.81 -10.40
CA ASP A 103 -1.81 -9.22 -10.18
C ASP A 103 -2.68 -9.49 -8.94
N VAL A 104 -3.57 -8.54 -8.62
CA VAL A 104 -4.62 -8.71 -7.62
C VAL A 104 -5.98 -8.85 -8.29
N SER A 105 -6.73 -9.88 -7.89
CA SER A 105 -8.16 -10.02 -8.19
C SER A 105 -9.01 -9.79 -6.94
N CYS A 106 -10.22 -9.26 -7.12
CA CYS A 106 -11.22 -9.12 -6.07
C CYS A 106 -12.14 -10.34 -6.01
N GLU A 107 -12.45 -10.74 -4.78
CA GLU A 107 -13.40 -11.81 -4.48
C GLU A 107 -14.85 -11.30 -4.61
N ASP A 108 -15.83 -12.05 -4.10
CA ASP A 108 -17.26 -11.73 -4.28
C ASP A 108 -17.79 -10.55 -3.48
N THR A 109 -17.06 -10.12 -2.45
CA THR A 109 -17.51 -9.00 -1.60
C THR A 109 -17.13 -7.66 -2.24
N PRO A 110 -18.09 -6.75 -2.54
CA PRO A 110 -17.79 -5.42 -3.05
C PRO A 110 -16.96 -4.58 -2.06
N ILE A 111 -16.16 -3.64 -2.56
CA ILE A 111 -15.22 -2.84 -1.75
C ILE A 111 -15.95 -2.01 -0.69
N ASP A 112 -17.16 -1.53 -0.99
CA ASP A 112 -17.99 -0.79 -0.04
C ASP A 112 -18.32 -1.60 1.23
N ASP A 113 -18.29 -2.93 1.15
CA ASP A 113 -18.60 -3.86 2.23
C ASP A 113 -17.35 -4.45 2.92
N TRP A 114 -16.15 -4.08 2.48
CA TRP A 114 -14.90 -4.55 3.11
C TRP A 114 -14.71 -4.03 4.53
N ILE A 115 -15.18 -2.81 4.81
CA ILE A 115 -15.12 -2.19 6.14
C ILE A 115 -16.44 -2.44 6.88
N PRO A 116 -16.43 -3.16 8.02
CA PRO A 116 -17.62 -3.34 8.83
C PRO A 116 -18.26 -1.99 9.22
N GLU A 117 -19.60 -1.92 9.19
CA GLU A 117 -20.37 -0.68 9.40
C GLU A 117 -19.90 0.12 10.62
N HIS A 118 -19.66 -0.55 11.74
CA HIS A 118 -19.26 0.07 13.00
C HIS A 118 -17.84 0.68 12.97
N TYR A 119 -17.01 0.36 11.97
CA TYR A 119 -15.69 0.95 11.76
C TYR A 119 -15.64 2.00 10.63
N ARG A 120 -16.63 2.05 9.72
CA ARG A 120 -16.60 2.91 8.51
C ARG A 120 -16.27 4.38 8.78
N HIS A 121 -16.78 4.92 9.88
CA HIS A 121 -16.55 6.32 10.24
C HIS A 121 -15.17 6.60 10.86
N ASN A 122 -14.56 5.58 11.48
CA ASN A 122 -13.32 5.74 12.25
C ASN A 122 -12.09 5.25 11.49
N ALA A 123 -12.24 4.30 10.57
CA ALA A 123 -11.14 3.81 9.75
C ALA A 123 -10.68 4.89 8.74
N SER A 124 -9.45 5.37 8.90
CA SER A 124 -8.76 6.27 7.99
C SER A 124 -7.77 5.55 7.07
N LEU A 125 -7.23 4.42 7.53
CA LEU A 125 -6.35 3.53 6.79
C LEU A 125 -6.82 2.09 7.00
N VAL A 126 -6.85 1.29 5.94
CA VAL A 126 -7.15 -0.14 6.00
C VAL A 126 -5.97 -0.90 5.42
N VAL A 127 -5.45 -1.83 6.21
CA VAL A 127 -4.31 -2.69 5.90
C VAL A 127 -4.68 -4.13 6.21
N GLY A 128 -4.05 -5.10 5.56
CA GLY A 128 -4.21 -6.51 5.91
C GLY A 128 -2.86 -7.16 6.15
N TRP A 129 -2.82 -8.20 6.98
CA TRP A 129 -1.59 -8.97 7.14
C TRP A 129 -1.23 -9.75 5.87
N GLU A 130 0.05 -9.78 5.50
CA GLU A 130 0.58 -10.68 4.49
C GLU A 130 0.92 -12.05 5.11
N PHE A 131 1.70 -12.05 6.19
CA PHE A 131 2.05 -13.23 6.97
C PHE A 131 1.58 -13.05 8.40
N ASP A 132 0.67 -13.91 8.87
CA ASP A 132 0.14 -13.84 10.24
C ASP A 132 -0.24 -15.22 10.82
N ALA A 133 -1.26 -15.87 10.28
CA ALA A 133 -1.79 -17.12 10.82
C ALA A 133 -1.19 -18.35 10.14
N GLY A 134 -0.80 -19.35 10.95
CA GLY A 134 -0.28 -20.63 10.45
C GLY A 134 1.21 -20.62 10.07
N TRP A 135 1.97 -19.64 10.58
CA TRP A 135 3.41 -19.55 10.45
C TRP A 135 4.10 -19.98 11.75
N GLU A 136 5.24 -20.66 11.64
CA GLU A 136 6.07 -21.04 12.79
C GLU A 136 6.85 -19.83 13.31
N GLU A 137 6.82 -19.61 14.62
CA GLU A 137 7.53 -18.51 15.29
C GLU A 137 8.99 -18.88 15.59
N PRO A 138 9.94 -17.93 15.53
CA PRO A 138 9.74 -16.50 15.23
C PRO A 138 9.77 -16.22 13.72
N PHE A 139 8.92 -15.29 13.26
CA PHE A 139 9.02 -14.72 11.93
C PHE A 139 8.68 -13.22 11.93
N VAL A 140 9.06 -12.53 10.85
CA VAL A 140 8.74 -11.12 10.69
C VAL A 140 7.36 -10.98 10.05
N ARG A 141 6.42 -10.40 10.80
CA ARG A 141 5.09 -10.02 10.28
C ARG A 141 5.17 -8.71 9.53
N GLN A 142 4.43 -8.62 8.44
CA GLN A 142 4.30 -7.41 7.63
C GLN A 142 2.89 -7.31 7.05
N PHE A 143 2.42 -6.09 6.86
CA PHE A 143 1.19 -5.85 6.11
C PHE A 143 1.42 -6.14 4.62
N ALA A 144 0.41 -6.73 3.99
CA ALA A 144 0.28 -6.80 2.56
C ALA A 144 0.22 -5.39 2.00
N THR A 145 1.03 -5.13 0.98
CA THR A 145 1.08 -3.80 0.34
C THR A 145 0.58 -3.81 -1.10
N TRP A 146 0.21 -4.98 -1.63
CA TRP A 146 -0.52 -5.10 -2.91
C TRP A 146 -1.97 -4.63 -2.82
N THR A 147 -2.51 -4.39 -1.61
CA THR A 147 -3.81 -3.75 -1.40
C THR A 147 -3.80 -2.90 -0.14
N ILE A 148 -4.04 -1.60 -0.27
CA ILE A 148 -4.08 -0.64 0.84
C ILE A 148 -5.21 0.36 0.56
N MET A 149 -6.03 0.66 1.56
CA MET A 149 -7.07 1.70 1.44
C MET A 149 -6.74 2.88 2.36
N SER A 150 -6.83 4.11 1.88
CA SER A 150 -6.53 5.30 2.69
C SER A 150 -7.48 6.44 2.43
N ARG A 151 -7.78 7.22 3.46
CA ARG A 151 -8.28 8.59 3.32
C ARG A 151 -7.14 9.49 2.81
N PRO A 152 -7.46 10.58 2.09
CA PRO A 152 -6.47 11.59 1.78
C PRO A 152 -5.87 12.19 3.06
N ARG A 153 -4.60 12.57 2.98
CA ARG A 153 -3.80 13.20 4.05
C ARG A 153 -3.66 12.36 5.32
N SER A 154 -3.66 11.04 5.18
CA SER A 154 -3.34 10.12 6.27
C SER A 154 -1.95 10.40 6.85
N THR A 155 -1.88 10.64 8.17
CA THR A 155 -0.61 10.85 8.90
C THR A 155 0.27 9.61 8.82
N HIS A 156 -0.34 8.42 8.80
CA HIS A 156 0.36 7.15 8.61
C HIS A 156 1.05 7.07 7.25
N MET A 157 0.38 7.52 6.19
CA MET A 157 1.01 7.55 4.85
C MET A 157 2.12 8.59 4.78
N SER A 158 1.94 9.76 5.41
CA SER A 158 3.01 10.77 5.51
C SER A 158 4.25 10.19 6.22
N MET A 159 4.05 9.51 7.35
CA MET A 159 5.14 8.88 8.11
C MET A 159 5.93 7.88 7.25
N VAL A 160 5.24 7.04 6.48
CA VAL A 160 5.90 6.08 5.57
C VAL A 160 6.71 6.80 4.49
N VAL A 161 6.16 7.85 3.87
CA VAL A 161 6.85 8.64 2.83
C VAL A 161 8.09 9.32 3.41
N ASP A 162 7.97 9.96 4.57
CA ASP A 162 9.08 10.65 5.23
C ASP A 162 10.19 9.64 5.65
N ASP A 163 9.82 8.46 6.17
CA ASP A 163 10.77 7.40 6.52
C ASP A 163 11.48 6.80 5.29
N ILE A 164 10.82 6.70 4.14
CA ILE A 164 11.44 6.28 2.86
C ILE A 164 12.48 7.31 2.41
N ILE A 165 12.12 8.59 2.41
CA ILE A 165 13.02 9.67 2.00
C ILE A 165 14.27 9.67 2.89
N GLU A 166 14.09 9.52 4.20
CA GLU A 166 15.21 9.44 5.14
C GLU A 166 16.07 8.18 4.93
N GLY A 167 15.46 7.03 4.66
CA GLY A 167 16.16 5.79 4.34
C GLY A 167 17.05 5.92 3.10
N LEU A 168 16.53 6.50 2.03
CA LEU A 168 17.25 6.73 0.78
C LEU A 168 18.37 7.76 0.94
N ARG A 169 18.13 8.84 1.70
CA ARG A 169 19.17 9.83 2.05
C ARG A 169 20.29 9.20 2.88
N SER A 170 19.93 8.38 3.86
CA SER A 170 20.89 7.65 4.68
C SER A 170 21.75 6.69 3.84
N ALA A 171 21.15 5.96 2.90
CA ALA A 171 21.89 5.11 1.96
C ALA A 171 22.84 5.94 1.07
N SER A 172 22.33 7.05 0.50
CA SER A 172 23.12 7.99 -0.30
C SER A 172 24.34 8.52 0.46
N LEU A 173 24.16 8.96 1.71
CA LEU A 173 25.24 9.45 2.58
C LEU A 173 26.25 8.34 2.93
N LYS A 174 25.76 7.15 3.29
CA LYS A 174 26.60 6.00 3.65
C LYS A 174 27.53 5.59 2.51
N HIS A 175 27.04 5.63 1.28
CA HIS A 175 27.79 5.21 0.09
C HIS A 175 28.49 6.38 -0.62
N GLY A 176 28.23 7.63 -0.23
CA GLY A 176 28.86 8.82 -0.82
C GLY A 176 28.44 9.08 -2.27
N VAL A 177 27.25 8.64 -2.67
CA VAL A 177 26.71 8.78 -4.03
C VAL A 177 25.33 9.44 -4.00
N PRO A 178 24.92 10.21 -5.02
CA PRO A 178 23.54 10.72 -5.12
C PRO A 178 22.51 9.58 -5.14
N ILE A 179 21.26 9.86 -4.76
CA ILE A 179 20.14 8.88 -4.79
C ILE A 179 20.00 8.25 -6.20
N ALA A 180 20.19 9.03 -7.26
CA ALA A 180 20.15 8.54 -8.65
C ALA A 180 21.20 7.48 -9.00
N ASN A 181 22.25 7.38 -8.19
CA ASN A 181 23.34 6.44 -8.39
C ASN A 181 23.30 5.28 -7.38
N LEU A 182 22.26 5.19 -6.54
CA LEU A 182 22.07 4.05 -5.66
C LEU A 182 21.74 2.80 -6.49
N THR A 183 22.49 1.75 -6.25
CA THR A 183 22.23 0.40 -6.78
C THR A 183 21.44 -0.42 -5.76
N LEU A 184 20.85 -1.54 -6.20
CA LEU A 184 20.03 -2.39 -5.35
C LEU A 184 20.80 -2.88 -4.10
N ASP A 185 22.09 -3.20 -4.25
CA ASP A 185 22.96 -3.61 -3.14
C ASP A 185 23.22 -2.47 -2.14
N MET A 186 23.30 -1.22 -2.60
CA MET A 186 23.47 -0.05 -1.73
C MET A 186 22.20 0.29 -0.95
N THR A 187 21.03 0.00 -1.51
CA THR A 187 19.73 0.22 -0.83
C THR A 187 19.40 -0.86 0.19
N GLY A 188 20.07 -2.01 0.15
CA GLY A 188 19.73 -3.16 0.97
C GLY A 188 18.46 -3.87 0.48
N ASP A 189 17.73 -4.51 1.39
CA ASP A 189 16.50 -5.22 1.04
C ASP A 189 15.40 -4.21 0.65
N VAL A 190 14.86 -4.35 -0.56
CA VAL A 190 13.73 -3.56 -1.09
C VAL A 190 12.55 -3.57 -0.11
N VAL A 191 12.30 -4.72 0.52
CA VAL A 191 11.21 -4.91 1.48
C VAL A 191 11.36 -3.97 2.69
N ASP A 192 12.59 -3.68 3.10
CA ASP A 192 12.92 -2.77 4.21
C ASP A 192 13.14 -1.32 3.76
N MET A 193 13.52 -1.08 2.50
CA MET A 193 13.75 0.27 1.99
C MET A 193 12.43 0.97 1.67
N THR A 194 11.58 0.37 0.83
CA THR A 194 10.30 0.96 0.39
C THR A 194 9.11 -0.01 0.49
N GLY A 195 9.37 -1.30 0.60
CA GLY A 195 8.34 -2.33 0.54
C GLY A 195 7.58 -2.58 1.84
N PRO A 196 7.01 -3.79 2.03
CA PRO A 196 6.04 -4.05 3.09
C PRO A 196 6.57 -3.90 4.52
N ARG A 197 7.85 -4.16 4.80
CA ARG A 197 8.41 -3.94 6.15
C ARG A 197 8.61 -2.46 6.46
N ARG A 198 9.03 -1.66 5.47
CA ARG A 198 9.05 -0.19 5.59
C ARG A 198 7.66 0.36 5.89
N PHE A 199 6.67 -0.07 5.12
CA PHE A 199 5.28 0.35 5.31
C PHE A 199 4.75 -0.04 6.71
N THR A 200 4.94 -1.29 7.11
CA THR A 200 4.49 -1.80 8.41
C THR A 200 5.10 -1.01 9.56
N SER A 201 6.42 -0.81 9.53
CA SER A 201 7.11 -0.05 10.58
C SER A 201 6.66 1.41 10.63
N GLY A 202 6.49 2.07 9.48
CA GLY A 202 6.00 3.45 9.42
C GLY A 202 4.57 3.61 9.95
N VAL A 203 3.66 2.69 9.62
CA VAL A 203 2.28 2.69 10.15
C VAL A 203 2.27 2.46 11.66
N LEU A 204 3.02 1.47 12.17
CA LEU A 204 3.07 1.20 13.61
C LEU A 204 3.74 2.34 14.40
N LYS A 205 4.76 2.99 13.82
CA LYS A 205 5.39 4.20 14.37
C LYS A 205 4.39 5.35 14.48
N SER A 206 3.67 5.64 13.39
CA SER A 206 2.65 6.70 13.36
C SER A 206 1.48 6.43 14.32
N LEU A 207 1.04 5.17 14.43
CA LEU A 207 0.08 4.76 15.45
C LEU A 207 0.61 5.02 16.86
N GLY A 208 1.87 4.66 17.11
CA GLY A 208 2.48 4.86 18.41
C GLY A 208 2.58 6.33 18.82
N GLU A 209 2.92 7.21 17.87
CA GLU A 209 2.90 8.66 18.09
C GLU A 209 1.48 9.19 18.35
N SER A 210 0.49 8.67 17.63
CA SER A 210 -0.90 9.08 17.75
C SER A 210 -1.57 8.63 19.06
N LEU A 211 -1.19 7.46 19.55
CA LEU A 211 -1.73 6.87 20.79
C LEU A 211 -0.92 7.26 22.03
N GLY A 212 0.33 7.72 21.86
CA GLY A 212 1.25 8.02 22.95
C GLY A 212 1.90 6.78 23.58
N GLU A 213 1.73 5.60 22.97
CA GLU A 213 2.32 4.34 23.39
C GLU A 213 2.59 3.42 22.19
N SER A 214 3.59 2.54 22.28
CA SER A 214 3.91 1.61 21.19
C SER A 214 2.82 0.56 20.99
N VAL A 215 2.43 0.29 19.75
CA VAL A 215 1.52 -0.81 19.41
C VAL A 215 2.30 -2.14 19.37
N SER A 216 1.91 -3.09 20.23
CA SER A 216 2.51 -4.43 20.23
C SER A 216 1.92 -5.30 19.12
N ILE A 217 2.79 -6.00 18.38
CA ILE A 217 2.37 -7.01 17.39
C ILE A 217 1.52 -8.11 18.04
N GLU A 218 1.79 -8.47 19.29
CA GLU A 218 1.02 -9.48 20.03
C GLU A 218 -0.46 -9.11 20.14
N ASP A 219 -0.79 -7.82 20.18
CA ASP A 219 -2.17 -7.35 20.28
C ASP A 219 -2.89 -7.39 18.93
N ILE A 220 -2.16 -7.49 17.82
CA ILE A 220 -2.71 -7.33 16.47
C ILE A 220 -2.39 -8.51 15.55
N LYS A 221 -1.83 -9.60 16.07
CA LYS A 221 -1.57 -10.85 15.33
C LYS A 221 -2.68 -11.89 15.51
N GLY A 222 -2.67 -12.91 14.66
CA GLY A 222 -3.62 -14.03 14.68
C GLY A 222 -5.07 -13.59 14.46
N LEU A 223 -5.29 -12.51 13.71
CA LEU A 223 -6.61 -11.91 13.59
C LEU A 223 -7.56 -12.82 12.81
N ARG A 224 -8.75 -13.02 13.35
CA ARG A 224 -9.86 -13.76 12.71
C ARG A 224 -10.92 -12.82 12.12
N GLU A 225 -11.05 -11.64 12.71
CA GLU A 225 -11.94 -10.55 12.34
C GLU A 225 -11.18 -9.20 12.29
N PRO A 226 -11.72 -8.18 11.61
CA PRO A 226 -11.07 -6.87 11.53
C PRO A 226 -10.92 -6.21 12.90
N LYS A 227 -9.76 -5.64 13.17
CA LYS A 227 -9.46 -4.94 14.43
C LYS A 227 -9.06 -3.49 14.15
N LEU A 228 -9.79 -2.53 14.72
CA LEU A 228 -9.45 -1.12 14.65
C LEU A 228 -8.48 -0.75 15.78
N VAL A 229 -7.33 -0.17 15.45
CA VAL A 229 -6.35 0.38 16.40
C VAL A 229 -6.14 1.85 16.06
N GLY A 230 -6.53 2.76 16.96
CA GLY A 230 -6.66 4.18 16.62
C GLY A 230 -7.65 4.37 15.46
N ASP A 231 -7.15 4.83 14.32
CA ASP A 231 -7.88 4.98 13.06
C ASP A 231 -7.38 4.03 11.94
N VAL A 232 -6.52 3.05 12.28
CA VAL A 232 -6.05 2.01 11.35
C VAL A 232 -6.85 0.74 11.56
N LEU A 233 -7.59 0.31 10.53
CA LEU A 233 -8.30 -0.96 10.50
C LEU A 233 -7.38 -2.05 9.97
N ILE A 234 -7.04 -3.00 10.82
CA ILE A 234 -6.19 -4.14 10.47
C ILE A 234 -7.09 -5.33 10.15
N MET A 235 -7.00 -5.78 8.90
CA MET A 235 -7.74 -6.91 8.36
C MET A 235 -6.97 -8.21 8.61
N PRO A 236 -7.67 -9.33 8.90
CA PRO A 236 -7.08 -10.66 8.96
C PRO A 236 -6.25 -11.00 7.72
N GLY A 237 -5.18 -11.77 7.90
CA GLY A 237 -4.37 -12.21 6.76
C GLY A 237 -5.18 -13.01 5.73
N ARG A 238 -6.27 -13.66 6.15
CA ARG A 238 -7.21 -14.33 5.22
C ARG A 238 -7.85 -13.36 4.23
N ALA A 239 -8.15 -12.13 4.65
CA ALA A 239 -8.87 -11.17 3.82
C ALA A 239 -8.00 -10.65 2.66
N PHE A 240 -6.71 -10.42 2.92
CA PHE A 240 -5.81 -9.75 1.97
C PHE A 240 -4.74 -10.70 1.38
N ALA A 241 -4.46 -11.81 2.05
CA ALA A 241 -3.36 -12.73 1.74
C ALA A 241 -3.74 -14.19 2.04
N SER A 242 -4.92 -14.64 1.59
CA SER A 242 -5.46 -15.95 1.98
C SER A 242 -4.55 -17.13 1.66
N SER A 243 -3.77 -17.07 0.57
CA SER A 243 -2.84 -18.13 0.17
C SER A 243 -1.64 -18.26 1.13
N SER A 244 -1.28 -17.18 1.80
CA SER A 244 -0.18 -17.11 2.76
C SER A 244 -0.61 -17.33 4.21
N ASN A 245 -1.90 -17.48 4.51
CA ASN A 245 -2.39 -17.59 5.88
C ASN A 245 -3.28 -18.82 6.06
N LYS A 246 -2.94 -19.67 7.04
CA LYS A 246 -3.63 -20.93 7.30
C LYS A 246 -4.34 -20.87 8.65
N TYR A 247 -5.59 -21.30 8.65
CA TYR A 247 -6.45 -21.37 9.83
C TYR A 247 -7.02 -22.79 9.91
N GLU A 248 -6.92 -23.43 11.09
CA GLU A 248 -7.41 -24.79 11.31
C GLU A 248 -8.94 -24.86 11.23
N ASP A 249 -9.62 -23.90 11.86
CA ASP A 249 -11.06 -23.72 11.82
C ASP A 249 -11.42 -22.46 11.03
N LYS A 250 -12.43 -22.57 10.16
CA LYS A 250 -12.93 -21.50 9.31
C LYS A 250 -14.18 -20.80 9.86
N GLU A 251 -14.77 -21.29 10.95
CA GLU A 251 -15.93 -20.66 11.58
C GLU A 251 -15.58 -19.24 12.07
N GLY A 252 -16.48 -18.30 11.78
CA GLY A 252 -16.36 -16.88 12.16
C GLY A 252 -15.23 -16.10 11.48
N LEU A 253 -14.53 -16.68 10.50
CA LEU A 253 -13.46 -15.97 9.80
C LEU A 253 -13.99 -14.97 8.79
N THR A 254 -13.32 -13.82 8.71
CA THR A 254 -13.49 -12.88 7.59
C THR A 254 -13.23 -13.60 6.26
N PRO A 255 -14.10 -13.47 5.25
CA PRO A 255 -13.86 -14.08 3.94
C PRO A 255 -12.62 -13.47 3.27
N PRO A 256 -12.01 -14.18 2.31
CA PRO A 256 -11.05 -13.53 1.42
C PRO A 256 -11.76 -12.38 0.66
N LEU A 257 -11.08 -11.24 0.56
CA LEU A 257 -11.57 -10.05 -0.15
C LEU A 257 -10.79 -9.82 -1.44
N VAL A 258 -9.51 -10.17 -1.42
CA VAL A 258 -8.63 -10.16 -2.58
C VAL A 258 -7.75 -11.41 -2.63
N THR A 259 -7.30 -11.75 -3.83
CA THR A 259 -6.27 -12.75 -4.10
C THR A 259 -5.12 -12.08 -4.86
N HIS A 260 -3.91 -12.18 -4.32
CA HIS A 260 -2.67 -11.79 -5.00
C HIS A 260 -2.05 -13.02 -5.68
N HIS A 261 -1.77 -12.92 -6.97
CA HIS A 261 -1.38 -14.04 -7.82
C HIS A 261 0.14 -14.28 -7.88
N TYR A 262 0.95 -13.40 -7.27
CA TYR A 262 2.42 -13.51 -7.23
C TYR A 262 3.06 -13.70 -8.61
N ALA A 263 2.50 -13.03 -9.63
CA ALA A 263 3.00 -13.10 -11.00
C ALA A 263 4.44 -12.56 -11.09
N GLY A 264 4.79 -11.63 -10.19
CA GLY A 264 6.16 -11.17 -10.01
C GLY A 264 6.71 -10.41 -11.22
N SER A 265 5.84 -9.80 -12.04
CA SER A 265 6.23 -9.05 -13.25
C SER A 265 7.20 -7.91 -12.94
N TRP A 266 7.22 -7.40 -11.70
CA TRP A 266 8.14 -6.36 -11.25
C TRP A 266 9.56 -6.86 -10.94
N LYS A 267 9.81 -8.17 -10.81
CA LYS A 267 11.11 -8.75 -10.40
C LYS A 267 12.15 -8.76 -11.54
N ASN A 268 12.14 -7.74 -12.38
CA ASN A 268 13.09 -7.53 -13.47
C ASN A 268 13.66 -6.11 -13.42
N GLU A 269 14.69 -5.85 -14.21
CA GLU A 269 15.36 -4.54 -14.26
C GLU A 269 14.47 -3.40 -14.79
N PHE A 270 13.30 -3.72 -15.34
CA PHE A 270 12.35 -2.78 -15.93
C PHE A 270 11.14 -2.48 -15.03
N GLY A 271 10.96 -3.21 -13.91
CA GLY A 271 9.91 -2.99 -12.94
C GLY A 271 8.48 -3.21 -13.42
N GLY A 272 8.25 -4.23 -14.25
CA GLY A 272 6.91 -4.61 -14.69
C GLY A 272 6.90 -5.51 -15.93
N GLU A 273 5.73 -5.65 -16.54
CA GLU A 273 5.52 -6.45 -17.75
C GLU A 273 6.45 -5.99 -18.89
N GLN A 274 7.10 -6.94 -19.57
CA GLN A 274 8.00 -6.71 -20.72
C GLN A 274 7.31 -7.02 -22.05
N THR A 275 7.80 -6.44 -23.15
CA THR A 275 7.29 -6.75 -24.50
C THR A 275 8.07 -7.94 -25.07
N GLU A 276 7.44 -8.77 -25.91
CA GLU A 276 8.06 -9.98 -26.49
C GLU A 276 9.36 -9.73 -27.28
N MET A 277 9.72 -8.47 -27.59
CA MET A 277 10.94 -8.15 -28.32
C MET A 277 12.23 -8.24 -27.47
N ASP A 278 12.15 -8.33 -26.13
CA ASP A 278 13.33 -8.45 -25.25
C ASP A 278 13.67 -9.89 -24.85
N ASN A 279 12.82 -10.87 -25.15
CA ASN A 279 13.08 -12.30 -24.87
C ASN A 279 14.06 -12.96 -25.87
N GLY A 280 14.82 -12.15 -26.62
CA GLY A 280 15.57 -12.59 -27.78
C GLY A 280 16.95 -11.97 -27.92
N GLN A 281 17.73 -11.90 -26.84
CA GLN A 281 19.20 -11.87 -26.92
C GLN A 281 19.87 -12.13 -25.56
N SER A 282 20.17 -13.41 -25.29
CA SER A 282 21.36 -13.84 -24.57
C SER A 282 21.79 -15.20 -25.07
#